data_AF-A0A1V5TX54-F1
#
_entry.id   AF-A0A1V5TX54-F1
#
_cell.length_a   1.000
_cell.length_b   1.000
_cell.length_c   1.000
_cell.angle_alpha   90.00
_cell.angle_beta   90.00
_cell.angle_gamma   90.00
#
_symmetry.space_group_name_H-M   'P 1'
#
loop_
_entity.id
_entity.type
_entity.pdbx_description
1 polymer ?
#
loop_
_entity_poly.entity_id
_entity_poly.type
_entity_poly.pdbx_seq_one_letter_code
_entity_poly.pdbx_strand_id
1 'polypeptide(L)'
;MEKVLYESGNYFSCLEYIYRFLGDGCEVERMKALCWLGLSRTHEEGKRVYLLLARDILEVLLKSDDLENKIFASSKLILVLWKLGDIDSLDKLYDMIKSSEICESSEVNYSRGILALWQGGNQRAIDLSRRIESEMKAEAYELRGDAYTNQGYPSDARVEYINAIRYYRCRYYDIERVQKKLLKGEACSD
;
A
#
# COMPACT_ATOMS: atom_id res chain seq x y z
N MET A 1 16.82 7.98 13.87
CA MET A 1 16.97 6.76 13.05
C MET A 1 15.64 6.01 12.87
N GLU A 2 14.68 6.15 13.78
CA GLU A 2 13.34 5.51 13.69
C GLU A 2 12.38 6.10 12.65
N LYS A 3 12.51 7.38 12.27
CA LYS A 3 11.57 8.03 11.33
C LYS A 3 11.68 7.53 9.88
N VAL A 4 12.80 6.90 9.51
CA VAL A 4 13.07 6.41 8.15
C VAL A 4 12.39 5.05 7.90
N LEU A 5 12.14 4.28 8.95
CA LEU A 5 11.55 2.94 8.80
C LEU A 5 10.06 3.00 8.43
N TYR A 6 9.33 4.00 8.91
CA TYR A 6 7.89 4.13 8.64
C TYR A 6 7.59 4.48 7.18
N GLU A 7 8.39 5.35 6.56
CA GLU A 7 8.27 5.66 5.12
C GLU A 7 8.74 4.49 4.23
N SER A 8 9.61 3.61 4.74
CA SER A 8 10.19 2.49 4.00
C SER A 8 9.32 1.22 3.95
N GLY A 9 8.32 1.10 4.83
CA GLY A 9 7.48 -0.11 4.95
C GLY A 9 6.67 -0.43 3.68
N ASN A 10 6.26 0.60 2.93
CA ASN A 10 5.55 0.42 1.65
C ASN A 10 6.50 0.12 0.48
N TYR A 11 7.79 0.47 0.58
CA TYR A 11 8.79 0.16 -0.45
C TYR A 11 9.27 -1.28 -0.35
N PHE A 12 9.43 -1.79 0.88
CA PHE A 12 9.87 -3.17 1.12
C PHE A 12 8.84 -4.21 0.67
N SER A 13 7.54 -3.95 0.84
CA SER A 13 6.48 -4.88 0.41
C SER A 13 6.37 -5.01 -1.11
N CYS A 14 6.58 -3.93 -1.86
CA CYS A 14 6.69 -3.99 -3.32
C CYS A 14 7.90 -4.82 -3.76
N LEU A 15 9.06 -4.63 -3.11
CA LEU A 15 10.27 -5.41 -3.36
C LEU A 15 10.05 -6.90 -3.09
N GLU A 16 9.48 -7.28 -1.94
CA GLU A 16 9.29 -8.68 -1.57
C GLU A 16 8.32 -9.42 -2.52
N TYR A 17 7.27 -8.72 -2.99
CA TYR A 17 6.36 -9.26 -4.00
C TYR A 17 7.05 -9.40 -5.37
N ILE A 18 7.82 -8.40 -5.80
CA ILE A 18 8.60 -8.43 -7.04
C ILE A 18 9.67 -9.54 -7.01
N TYR A 19 10.34 -9.76 -5.87
CA TYR A 19 11.30 -10.85 -5.67
C TYR A 19 10.68 -12.23 -5.85
N ARG A 20 9.46 -12.45 -5.35
CA ARG A 20 8.76 -13.73 -5.51
C ARG A 20 8.28 -13.97 -6.94
N PHE A 21 8.00 -12.91 -7.69
CA PHE A 21 7.39 -13.01 -9.03
C PHE A 21 8.41 -13.04 -10.18
N LEU A 22 9.54 -12.34 -10.07
CA LEU A 22 10.54 -12.25 -11.15
C LEU A 22 11.59 -13.39 -11.17
N GLY A 23 11.70 -14.19 -10.11
CA GLY A 23 12.67 -15.28 -10.00
C GLY A 23 14.14 -14.82 -9.95
N ASP A 24 15.07 -15.75 -9.74
CA ASP A 24 16.52 -15.47 -9.66
C ASP A 24 17.10 -15.16 -11.06
N GLY A 25 16.90 -13.93 -11.53
CA GLY A 25 17.42 -13.43 -12.80
C GLY A 25 18.09 -12.07 -12.66
N CYS A 26 19.04 -11.78 -13.55
CA CYS A 26 19.91 -10.58 -13.59
C CYS A 26 19.21 -9.22 -13.38
N GLU A 27 17.91 -9.11 -13.65
CA GLU A 27 17.10 -7.92 -13.36
C GLU A 27 16.88 -7.69 -11.86
N VAL A 28 16.80 -8.75 -11.07
CA VAL A 28 16.65 -8.72 -9.61
C VAL A 28 17.95 -8.24 -8.95
N GLU A 29 19.11 -8.67 -9.42
CA GLU A 29 20.42 -8.13 -9.01
C GLU A 29 20.60 -6.67 -9.42
N ARG A 30 20.08 -6.25 -10.59
CA ARG A 30 19.99 -4.84 -10.98
C ARG A 30 19.07 -4.04 -10.06
N MET A 31 17.92 -4.59 -9.66
CA MET A 31 17.02 -3.95 -8.69
C MET A 31 17.66 -3.84 -7.30
N LYS A 32 18.35 -4.89 -6.83
CA LYS A 32 19.16 -4.85 -5.59
C LYS A 32 20.20 -3.75 -5.68
N ALA A 33 20.94 -3.66 -6.78
CA ALA A 33 21.97 -2.64 -7.01
C ALA A 33 21.41 -1.21 -7.10
N LEU A 34 20.27 -1.02 -7.76
CA LEU A 34 19.60 0.29 -7.88
C LEU A 34 18.94 0.73 -6.58
N CYS A 35 18.35 -0.19 -5.80
CA CYS A 35 17.91 0.09 -4.44
C CYS A 35 19.08 0.40 -3.52
N TRP A 36 20.20 -0.31 -3.64
CA TRP A 36 21.43 0.02 -2.90
C TRP A 36 21.99 1.39 -3.27
N LEU A 37 22.00 1.75 -4.56
CA LEU A 37 22.39 3.07 -5.06
C LEU A 37 21.42 4.18 -4.62
N GLY A 38 20.12 3.90 -4.54
CA GLY A 38 19.10 4.82 -4.02
C GLY A 38 19.12 4.97 -2.49
N LEU A 39 19.57 3.93 -1.77
CA LEU A 39 19.77 3.94 -0.32
C LEU A 39 21.12 4.55 0.08
N SER A 40 22.11 4.62 -0.83
CA SER A 40 23.35 5.35 -0.60
C SER A 40 23.17 6.86 -0.78
N ARG A 41 22.52 7.46 0.22
CA ARG A 41 22.55 8.89 0.60
C ARG A 41 21.86 9.90 -0.36
N THR A 42 20.73 10.42 0.11
CA THR A 42 20.30 11.83 -0.02
C THR A 42 20.05 12.45 -1.42
N HIS A 43 19.76 11.69 -2.47
CA HIS A 43 19.40 12.29 -3.77
C HIS A 43 17.94 12.02 -4.14
N GLU A 44 17.13 13.07 -4.27
CA GLU A 44 15.77 13.00 -4.85
C GLU A 44 15.75 12.26 -6.20
N GLU A 45 16.84 12.36 -6.95
CA GLU A 45 17.04 11.65 -8.21
C GLU A 45 17.00 10.13 -8.05
N GLY A 46 17.59 9.57 -6.99
CA GLY A 46 17.55 8.12 -6.73
C GLY A 46 16.14 7.64 -6.41
N LYS A 47 15.37 8.43 -5.65
CA LYS A 47 13.95 8.16 -5.39
C LYS A 47 13.14 8.21 -6.69
N ARG A 48 13.41 9.20 -7.54
CA ARG A 48 12.74 9.34 -8.84
C ARG A 48 13.02 8.17 -9.77
N VAL A 49 14.28 7.72 -9.88
CA VAL A 49 14.65 6.54 -10.68
C VAL A 49 13.92 5.29 -10.18
N TYR A 50 13.86 5.09 -8.86
CA TYR A 50 13.11 3.98 -8.29
C TYR A 50 11.62 4.04 -8.64
N LEU A 51 10.98 5.22 -8.50
CA LEU A 51 9.57 5.39 -8.81
C LEU A 51 9.26 5.17 -10.30
N LEU A 52 10.16 5.58 -11.20
CA LEU A 52 10.03 5.32 -12.63
C LEU A 52 10.12 3.81 -12.93
N LEU A 53 11.08 3.10 -12.32
CA LEU A 53 11.18 1.66 -12.46
C LEU A 53 9.95 0.93 -11.91
N ALA A 54 9.48 1.34 -10.73
CA ALA A 54 8.28 0.79 -10.12
C ALA A 54 7.06 1.01 -11.02
N ARG A 55 6.90 2.21 -11.61
CA ARG A 55 5.84 2.52 -12.58
C ARG A 55 5.89 1.53 -13.75
N ASP A 56 7.04 1.36 -14.38
CA ASP A 56 7.16 0.52 -15.58
C ASP A 56 6.80 -0.95 -15.28
N ILE A 57 7.22 -1.49 -14.14
CA ILE A 57 6.86 -2.86 -13.70
C ILE A 57 5.36 -2.96 -13.44
N LEU A 58 4.79 -1.99 -12.71
CA LEU A 58 3.38 -2.00 -12.36
C LEU A 58 2.49 -1.85 -13.60
N GLU A 59 2.91 -1.08 -14.61
CA GLU A 59 2.21 -1.00 -15.89
C GLU A 59 2.19 -2.33 -16.67
N VAL A 60 3.24 -3.16 -16.53
CA VAL A 60 3.25 -4.52 -17.07
C VAL A 60 2.27 -5.40 -16.32
N LEU A 61 2.30 -5.38 -14.98
CA LEU A 61 1.38 -6.17 -14.15
C LEU A 61 -0.09 -5.77 -14.38
N LEU A 62 -0.36 -4.49 -14.61
CA LEU A 62 -1.69 -3.97 -14.89
C LEU A 62 -2.29 -4.53 -16.19
N LYS A 63 -1.45 -4.91 -17.16
CA LYS A 63 -1.85 -5.51 -18.43
C LYS A 63 -1.96 -7.04 -18.38
N SER A 64 -1.60 -7.66 -17.26
CA SER A 64 -1.73 -9.11 -17.10
C SER A 64 -3.21 -9.51 -17.08
N ASP A 65 -3.53 -10.76 -17.41
CA ASP A 65 -4.91 -11.27 -17.31
C ASP A 65 -5.32 -11.62 -15.87
N ASP A 66 -4.36 -11.63 -14.95
CA ASP A 66 -4.55 -11.99 -13.56
C ASP A 66 -5.16 -10.82 -12.77
N LEU A 67 -6.31 -11.08 -12.13
CA LEU A 67 -7.06 -10.07 -11.41
C LEU A 67 -6.30 -9.54 -10.18
N GLU A 68 -5.58 -10.42 -9.48
CA GLU A 68 -4.81 -10.05 -8.28
C GLU A 68 -3.66 -9.11 -8.65
N ASN A 69 -2.97 -9.39 -9.74
CA ASN A 69 -1.95 -8.52 -10.31
C ASN A 69 -2.52 -7.16 -10.74
N LYS A 70 -3.71 -7.11 -11.35
CA LYS A 70 -4.36 -5.84 -11.70
C LYS A 70 -4.71 -5.01 -10.46
N ILE A 71 -5.24 -5.64 -9.42
CA ILE A 71 -5.55 -4.99 -8.14
C ILE A 71 -4.28 -4.44 -7.50
N PHE A 72 -3.26 -5.30 -7.36
CA PHE A 72 -1.97 -4.93 -6.79
C PHE A 72 -1.35 -3.77 -7.58
N ALA A 73 -1.23 -3.92 -8.90
CA ALA A 73 -0.66 -2.92 -9.79
C ALA A 73 -1.37 -1.58 -9.65
N SER A 74 -2.70 -1.58 -9.75
CA SER A 74 -3.51 -0.36 -9.67
C SER A 74 -3.36 0.36 -8.32
N SER A 75 -3.41 -0.40 -7.22
CA SER A 75 -3.27 0.17 -5.88
C SER A 75 -1.92 0.89 -5.70
N LYS A 76 -0.82 0.29 -6.17
CA LYS A 76 0.52 0.87 -6.05
C LYS A 76 0.77 1.98 -7.06
N LEU A 77 0.27 1.83 -8.28
CA LEU A 77 0.48 2.80 -9.36
C LEU A 77 -0.16 4.15 -9.04
N ILE A 78 -1.31 4.18 -8.35
CA ILE A 78 -1.91 5.43 -7.82
C ILE A 78 -0.90 6.24 -6.98
N LEU A 79 -0.22 5.56 -6.05
CA LEU A 79 0.72 6.20 -5.12
C LEU A 79 2.02 6.60 -5.83
N VAL A 80 2.51 5.76 -6.74
CA VAL A 80 3.72 6.01 -7.52
C VAL A 80 3.55 7.22 -8.44
N LEU A 81 2.47 7.27 -9.21
CA LEU A 81 2.20 8.36 -10.15
C LEU A 81 2.02 9.69 -9.43
N TRP A 82 1.30 9.71 -8.30
CA TRP A 82 1.21 10.90 -7.45
C TRP A 82 2.58 11.38 -6.97
N LYS A 83 3.42 10.48 -6.45
CA LYS A 83 4.77 10.83 -5.97
C LYS A 83 5.69 11.32 -7.08
N LEU A 84 5.49 10.85 -8.32
CA LEU A 84 6.19 11.34 -9.50
C LEU A 84 5.67 12.71 -9.98
N GLY A 85 4.48 13.13 -9.53
CA GLY A 85 3.78 14.29 -10.06
C GLY A 85 3.20 14.07 -11.46
N ASP A 86 3.08 12.81 -11.90
CA ASP A 86 2.55 12.44 -13.21
C ASP A 86 1.01 12.38 -13.15
N ILE A 87 0.41 13.58 -13.08
CA ILE A 87 -1.05 13.74 -12.90
C ILE A 87 -1.83 13.22 -14.11
N ASP A 88 -1.31 13.42 -15.33
CA ASP A 88 -1.96 12.95 -16.56
C ASP A 88 -2.11 11.42 -16.58
N SER A 89 -1.06 10.70 -16.18
CA SER A 89 -1.12 9.24 -16.10
C SER A 89 -2.01 8.77 -14.94
N LEU A 90 -2.03 9.52 -13.84
CA LEU A 90 -2.90 9.24 -12.70
C LEU A 90 -4.38 9.37 -13.06
N ASP A 91 -4.76 10.41 -13.81
CA ASP A 91 -6.13 10.60 -14.28
C ASP A 91 -6.58 9.50 -15.25
N LYS A 92 -5.71 9.11 -16.19
CA LYS A 92 -5.96 7.95 -17.08
C LYS A 92 -6.16 6.66 -16.28
N LEU A 93 -5.32 6.42 -15.28
CA LEU A 93 -5.45 5.26 -14.40
C LEU A 93 -6.79 5.29 -13.66
N TYR A 94 -7.24 6.46 -13.20
CA TYR A 94 -8.53 6.62 -12.55
C TYR A 94 -9.71 6.27 -13.45
N ASP A 95 -9.73 6.80 -14.67
CA ASP A 95 -10.80 6.51 -15.62
C ASP A 95 -10.86 5.03 -15.96
N MET A 96 -9.69 4.41 -16.16
CA MET A 96 -9.58 2.98 -16.38
C MET A 96 -10.12 2.18 -15.19
N ILE A 97 -9.65 2.46 -13.97
CA ILE A 97 -10.10 1.77 -12.74
C ILE A 97 -11.61 1.93 -12.56
N LYS A 98 -12.15 3.14 -12.73
CA LYS A 98 -13.57 3.44 -12.52
C LYS A 98 -14.49 2.59 -13.42
N SER A 99 -14.01 2.18 -14.58
CA SER A 99 -14.75 1.36 -15.54
C SER A 99 -14.51 -0.14 -15.38
N SER A 100 -13.61 -0.54 -14.48
CA SER A 100 -13.14 -1.91 -14.33
C SER A 100 -13.74 -2.63 -13.13
N GLU A 101 -13.66 -3.96 -13.13
CA GLU A 101 -14.09 -4.82 -12.02
C GLU A 101 -13.29 -4.61 -10.72
N ILE A 102 -12.07 -4.06 -10.79
CA ILE A 102 -11.22 -3.80 -9.62
C ILE A 102 -11.59 -2.51 -8.88
N CYS A 103 -12.55 -1.72 -9.38
CA CYS A 103 -12.93 -0.42 -8.79
C CYS A 103 -13.36 -0.52 -7.32
N GLU A 104 -13.96 -1.65 -6.94
CA GLU A 104 -14.49 -1.86 -5.59
C GLU A 104 -13.53 -2.64 -4.68
N SER A 105 -12.33 -3.01 -5.15
CA SER A 105 -11.37 -3.72 -4.28
C SER A 105 -10.92 -2.84 -3.12
N SER A 106 -10.72 -3.46 -1.96
CA SER A 106 -10.34 -2.71 -0.76
C SER A 106 -8.96 -2.07 -0.89
N GLU A 107 -8.01 -2.71 -1.55
CA GLU A 107 -6.66 -2.17 -1.78
C GLU A 107 -6.66 -0.93 -2.68
N VAL A 108 -7.47 -0.97 -3.74
CA VAL A 108 -7.64 0.17 -4.65
C VAL A 108 -8.34 1.30 -3.92
N ASN A 109 -9.44 1.03 -3.20
CA ASN A 109 -10.16 2.04 -2.43
C ASN A 109 -9.31 2.65 -1.31
N TYR A 110 -8.48 1.84 -0.64
CA TYR A 110 -7.51 2.33 0.34
C TYR A 110 -6.51 3.31 -0.28
N SER A 111 -5.93 2.94 -1.43
CA SER A 111 -4.96 3.78 -2.15
C SER A 111 -5.60 5.09 -2.66
N ARG A 112 -6.85 5.04 -3.13
CA ARG A 112 -7.65 6.24 -3.45
C ARG A 112 -7.90 7.09 -2.21
N GLY A 113 -8.07 6.48 -1.05
CA GLY A 113 -8.22 7.15 0.23
C GLY A 113 -6.99 7.95 0.62
N ILE A 114 -5.81 7.31 0.54
CA ILE A 114 -4.53 7.99 0.79
C ILE A 114 -4.34 9.17 -0.15
N LEU A 115 -4.62 8.97 -1.45
CA LEU A 115 -4.53 10.07 -2.41
C LEU A 115 -5.49 11.21 -2.06
N ALA A 116 -6.73 10.90 -1.67
CA ALA A 116 -7.71 11.90 -1.27
C ALA A 116 -7.17 12.72 -0.09
N LEU A 117 -6.54 12.10 0.91
CA LEU A 117 -5.88 12.83 2.01
C LEU A 117 -4.80 13.78 1.52
N TRP A 118 -3.93 13.33 0.61
CA TRP A 118 -2.88 14.17 0.02
C TRP A 118 -3.42 15.35 -0.80
N GLN A 119 -4.61 15.19 -1.38
CA GLN A 119 -5.33 16.24 -2.10
C GLN A 119 -6.21 17.11 -1.19
N GLY A 120 -6.20 16.89 0.13
CA GLY A 120 -7.04 17.61 1.10
C GLY A 120 -8.50 17.15 1.16
N GLY A 121 -8.86 16.09 0.42
CA GLY A 121 -10.19 15.48 0.37
C GLY A 121 -10.52 14.60 1.58
N ASN A 122 -10.48 15.17 2.79
CA ASN A 122 -10.66 14.42 4.06
C ASN A 122 -12.00 13.68 4.14
N GLN A 123 -13.11 14.29 3.72
CA GLN A 123 -14.42 13.63 3.73
C GLN A 123 -14.46 12.42 2.78
N ARG A 124 -13.84 12.55 1.61
CA ARG A 124 -13.74 11.46 0.63
C ARG A 124 -12.92 10.30 1.18
N ALA A 125 -11.84 10.59 1.92
CA ALA A 125 -11.06 9.56 2.60
C ALA A 125 -11.90 8.82 3.66
N ILE A 126 -12.71 9.53 4.46
CA ILE A 126 -13.65 8.91 5.42
C ILE A 126 -14.68 8.02 4.71
N ASP A 127 -15.22 8.45 3.57
CA ASP A 127 -16.20 7.65 2.85
C ASP A 127 -15.58 6.38 2.24
N LEU A 128 -14.34 6.46 1.74
CA LEU A 128 -13.58 5.31 1.27
C LEU A 128 -13.21 4.36 2.42
N SER A 129 -12.91 4.88 3.60
CA SER A 129 -12.59 4.06 4.77
C SER A 129 -13.75 3.12 5.14
N ARG A 130 -15.00 3.61 5.04
CA ARG A 130 -16.20 2.81 5.34
C ARG A 130 -16.39 1.67 4.33
N ARG A 131 -15.94 1.84 3.09
CA ARG A 131 -16.02 0.80 2.04
C ARG A 131 -15.07 -0.36 2.31
N ILE A 132 -13.88 -0.06 2.81
CA ILE A 132 -12.83 -1.07 3.03
C ILE A 132 -12.90 -1.69 4.43
N GLU A 133 -13.74 -1.16 5.32
CA GLU A 133 -13.75 -1.54 6.74
C GLU A 133 -14.07 -3.02 6.99
N SER A 134 -14.81 -3.70 6.14
CA SER A 134 -15.06 -5.15 6.32
C SER A 134 -13.81 -6.01 6.09
N GLU A 135 -12.94 -5.60 5.17
CA GLU A 135 -11.80 -6.41 4.69
C GLU A 135 -10.46 -5.91 5.27
N MET A 136 -10.31 -4.59 5.43
CA MET A 136 -9.09 -3.91 5.84
C MET A 136 -9.35 -2.99 7.04
N LYS A 137 -9.82 -3.58 8.15
CA LYS A 137 -10.23 -2.82 9.35
C LYS A 137 -9.17 -1.86 9.87
N ALA A 138 -7.92 -2.34 10.01
CA ALA A 138 -6.87 -1.53 10.61
C ALA A 138 -6.55 -0.32 9.74
N GLU A 139 -6.45 -0.53 8.44
CA GLU A 139 -6.21 0.49 7.41
C GLU A 139 -7.40 1.46 7.29
N ALA A 140 -8.63 0.97 7.44
CA ALA A 140 -9.83 1.81 7.51
C ALA A 140 -9.80 2.78 8.69
N TYR A 141 -9.41 2.29 9.88
CA TYR A 141 -9.24 3.13 11.07
C TYR A 141 -8.10 4.14 10.88
N GLU A 142 -6.96 3.73 10.32
CA GLU A 142 -5.84 4.63 10.01
C GLU A 142 -6.29 5.78 9.08
N LEU A 143 -6.99 5.45 7.99
CA LEU A 143 -7.46 6.43 7.01
C LEU A 143 -8.41 7.47 7.63
N ARG A 144 -9.29 7.06 8.56
CA ARG A 144 -10.14 8.02 9.30
C ARG A 144 -9.34 8.85 10.29
N GLY A 145 -8.39 8.24 10.98
CA GLY A 145 -7.50 8.92 11.92
C GLY A 145 -6.74 10.07 11.25
N ASP A 146 -6.19 9.81 10.07
CA ASP A 146 -5.51 10.82 9.26
C ASP A 146 -6.47 11.92 8.78
N ALA A 147 -7.66 11.54 8.31
CA ALA A 147 -8.67 12.50 7.88
C ALA A 147 -9.10 13.45 9.01
N TYR A 148 -9.37 12.91 10.20
CA TYR A 148 -9.74 13.71 11.38
C TYR A 148 -8.59 14.58 11.87
N THR A 149 -7.35 14.10 11.79
CA THR A 149 -6.16 14.90 12.11
C THR A 149 -6.07 16.11 11.17
N ASN A 150 -6.21 15.89 9.85
CA ASN A 150 -6.17 16.95 8.86
C ASN A 150 -7.32 17.96 9.00
N GLN A 151 -8.46 17.54 9.54
CA GLN A 151 -9.60 18.42 9.82
C GLN A 151 -9.50 19.16 11.17
N GLY A 152 -8.49 18.86 12.00
CA GLY A 152 -8.33 19.47 13.32
C GLY A 152 -9.21 18.84 14.41
N TYR A 153 -9.58 17.56 14.27
CA TYR A 153 -10.34 16.77 15.24
C TYR A 153 -9.45 15.73 15.94
N PRO A 154 -8.51 16.13 16.82
CA PRO A 154 -7.51 15.24 17.40
C PRO A 154 -8.08 14.18 18.36
N SER A 155 -9.24 14.45 18.98
CA SER A 155 -9.91 13.49 19.86
C SER A 155 -10.47 12.32 19.07
N ASP A 156 -11.14 12.60 17.95
CA ASP A 156 -11.70 11.58 17.07
C ASP A 156 -10.58 10.81 16.38
N ALA A 157 -9.54 11.50 15.90
CA ALA A 157 -8.35 10.86 15.33
C ALA A 157 -7.70 9.88 16.31
N ARG A 158 -7.56 10.26 17.59
CA ARG A 158 -7.00 9.38 18.63
C ARG A 158 -7.79 8.08 18.78
N VAL A 159 -9.13 8.16 18.78
CA VAL A 159 -9.99 6.98 18.88
C VAL A 159 -9.75 6.03 17.71
N GLU A 160 -9.70 6.57 16.50
CA GLU A 160 -9.45 5.79 15.28
C GLU A 160 -8.07 5.12 15.33
N TYR A 161 -6.99 5.85 15.67
CA TYR A 161 -5.66 5.25 15.77
C TYR A 161 -5.56 4.17 16.86
N ILE A 162 -6.23 4.34 18.01
CA ILE A 162 -6.30 3.29 19.04
C ILE A 162 -6.96 2.02 18.48
N ASN A 163 -8.03 2.18 17.70
CA ASN A 163 -8.68 1.04 17.04
C ASN A 163 -7.77 0.37 16.02
N ALA A 164 -7.06 1.14 15.18
CA ALA A 164 -6.07 0.60 14.25
C ALA A 164 -5.00 -0.24 14.96
N ILE A 165 -4.39 0.31 16.03
CA ILE A 165 -3.37 -0.39 16.83
C ILE A 165 -3.93 -1.67 17.45
N ARG A 166 -5.15 -1.65 17.98
CA ARG A 166 -5.80 -2.84 18.55
C ARG A 166 -5.93 -3.94 17.50
N TYR A 167 -6.39 -3.61 16.29
CA TYR A 167 -6.52 -4.59 15.21
C TYR A 167 -5.17 -5.13 14.74
N TYR A 168 -4.16 -4.27 14.55
CA TYR A 168 -2.81 -4.74 14.20
C TYR A 168 -2.25 -5.67 15.25
N ARG A 169 -2.44 -5.36 16.54
CA ARG A 169 -1.98 -6.20 17.65
C ARG A 169 -2.70 -7.54 17.69
N CYS A 170 -4.02 -7.58 17.46
CA CYS A 170 -4.78 -8.83 17.36
C CYS A 170 -4.28 -9.69 16.19
N ARG A 171 -4.08 -9.09 15.01
CA ARG A 171 -3.57 -9.80 13.82
C ARG A 171 -2.18 -10.40 14.07
N TYR A 172 -1.30 -9.66 14.73
CA TYR A 172 0.05 -10.14 15.09
C TYR A 172 -0.02 -11.36 16.03
N TYR A 173 -0.83 -11.29 17.09
CA TYR A 173 -0.97 -12.42 18.02
C TYR A 173 -1.72 -13.61 17.42
N ASP A 174 -2.66 -13.40 16.50
CA ASP A 174 -3.33 -14.50 15.81
C ASP A 174 -2.37 -15.24 14.88
N ILE A 175 -1.48 -14.53 14.18
CA ILE A 175 -0.42 -15.15 13.36
C ILE A 175 0.55 -15.94 14.24
N GLU A 176 1.07 -15.37 15.34
CA GLU A 176 1.95 -16.10 16.26
C GLU A 176 1.27 -17.33 16.87
N ARG A 177 -0.01 -17.24 17.22
CA ARG A 177 -0.79 -18.36 17.75
C ARG A 177 -0.99 -19.45 16.70
N VAL A 178 -1.33 -19.10 15.47
CA VAL A 178 -1.50 -20.04 14.35
C VAL A 178 -0.17 -20.70 14.00
N GLN A 179 0.92 -19.93 13.91
CA GLN A 179 2.27 -20.47 13.69
C GLN A 179 2.68 -21.43 14.80
N LYS A 180 2.40 -21.11 16.07
CA LYS A 180 2.70 -21.98 17.21
C LYS A 180 1.88 -23.28 17.22
N LYS A 181 0.62 -23.23 16.78
CA LYS A 181 -0.22 -24.44 16.59
C LYS A 181 0.28 -25.30 15.43
N LEU A 182 0.60 -24.66 14.29
CA LEU A 182 1.17 -25.33 13.11
C LEU A 182 2.52 -26.00 13.43
N LEU A 183 3.41 -25.33 14.16
CA LEU A 183 4.70 -25.89 14.59
C LEU A 183 4.58 -27.03 15.60
N LYS A 184 3.44 -27.14 16.30
CA LYS A 184 3.16 -28.22 17.24
C LYS A 184 2.38 -29.39 16.61
N GLY A 185 2.02 -29.30 15.33
CA GLY A 185 1.19 -30.31 14.67
C GLY A 185 -0.26 -30.37 15.20
N GLU A 186 -0.69 -29.37 15.96
CA GLU A 186 -2.06 -29.27 16.44
C GLU A 186 -2.90 -28.65 15.31
N ALA A 187 -3.58 -29.50 14.53
CA ALA A 187 -4.52 -29.04 13.52
C ALA A 187 -5.57 -28.12 14.18
N CYS A 188 -5.82 -26.95 13.59
CA CYS A 188 -6.98 -26.14 13.93
C CYS A 188 -8.23 -26.96 13.59
N SER A 189 -8.85 -27.57 14.59
CA SER A 189 -10.23 -28.05 14.48
C SER A 189 -11.16 -26.84 14.48
N ASP A 190 -12.05 -26.80 13.48
CA ASP A 190 -13.06 -25.77 13.21
C ASP A 190 -13.89 -25.36 14.44
#